data_AF-A0A8W8MG43-F1
#
_entry.id   AF-A0A8W8MG43-F1
#
_cell.length_a   1.000
_cell.length_b   1.000
_cell.length_c   1.000
_cell.angle_alpha   90.00
_cell.angle_beta   90.00
_cell.angle_gamma   90.00
#
_symmetry.space_group_name_H-M   'P 1'
#
loop_
_entity.id
_entity.type
_entity.pdbx_description
1 polymer ?
#
loop_
_entity_poly.entity_id
_entity_poly.type
_entity_poly.pdbx_seq_one_letter_code
_entity_poly.pdbx_strand_id
1 'polypeptide(L)'
;KTMGWRHIKVALLYLFCISIYVYIFFQIKPQALIKLKIMNGNDQSTMILEQQRKMKRKMTLCANLFKLNRSNTKTNILRFETSSDHYVHNEYRDPVLTLFTTWTATKDNYARRNTTVENWAMLKPFVVPLLFTNDEDLRERVEIKGWKTLPVLKTGIGIPVLKDMYITTMSKFQSKFYAYANGDILFTDNLLLTLFGVMENIDLQNNNVLITGQRTNVLNISKQESTNFTTLREMLTTRGELFTPWAMDYFISTRNFPWKDMPDVVIGRRGFDNFLVMESQKREFMVIDATNTILAVHHTTGAGNFEHLSKGDVTYNTDLISEYYNNKTVDYRPGLSTCSKYYSDILANGQFVIRARKTFSQC
;
A
#
# COMPACT_ATOMS: atom_id res chain seq x y z
N LYS A 1 6.47 43.77 -25.10
CA LYS A 1 5.42 43.10 -24.26
C LYS A 1 5.89 43.16 -22.81
N THR A 2 5.40 44.14 -22.06
CA THR A 2 5.75 44.35 -20.65
C THR A 2 5.13 43.24 -19.81
N MET A 3 5.97 42.51 -19.09
CA MET A 3 5.54 41.45 -18.18
C MET A 3 4.70 42.10 -17.08
N GLY A 4 3.40 41.82 -17.06
CA GLY A 4 2.45 42.47 -16.16
C GLY A 4 2.85 42.27 -14.71
N TRP A 5 2.69 43.32 -13.90
CA TRP A 5 3.04 43.40 -12.46
C TRP A 5 2.58 42.19 -11.62
N ARG A 6 1.53 41.48 -12.06
CA ARG A 6 1.04 40.22 -11.46
C ARG A 6 2.05 39.06 -11.57
N HIS A 7 2.73 38.90 -12.70
CA HIS A 7 3.70 37.81 -12.90
C HIS A 7 4.96 38.00 -12.07
N ILE A 8 5.37 39.26 -11.86
CA ILE A 8 6.50 39.60 -10.98
C ILE A 8 6.17 39.26 -9.52
N LYS A 9 4.94 39.55 -9.06
CA LYS A 9 4.50 39.19 -7.70
C LYS A 9 4.48 37.67 -7.46
N VAL A 10 4.03 36.89 -8.44
CA VAL A 10 4.01 35.42 -8.33
C VAL A 10 5.43 34.84 -8.30
N ALA A 11 6.34 35.35 -9.13
CA ALA A 11 7.74 34.92 -9.13
C ALA A 11 8.46 35.26 -7.80
N LEU A 12 8.20 36.45 -7.24
CA LEU A 12 8.75 36.86 -5.95
C LEU A 12 8.19 36.03 -4.79
N LEU A 13 6.90 35.70 -4.81
CA LEU A 13 6.29 34.82 -3.82
C LEU A 13 6.87 33.41 -3.88
N TYR A 14 7.10 32.89 -5.10
CA TYR A 14 7.70 31.58 -5.32
C TYR A 14 9.15 31.51 -4.81
N LEU A 15 9.96 32.54 -5.09
CA LEU A 15 11.33 32.64 -4.58
C LEU A 15 11.37 32.76 -3.05
N PHE A 16 10.41 33.48 -2.44
CA PHE A 16 10.28 33.58 -0.99
C PHE A 16 9.88 32.24 -0.34
N CYS A 17 9.00 31.47 -0.97
CA CYS A 17 8.66 30.13 -0.50
C CYS A 17 9.84 29.14 -0.59
N ILE A 18 10.65 29.22 -1.65
CA ILE A 18 11.85 28.39 -1.80
C ILE A 18 12.91 28.75 -0.75
N SER A 19 13.13 30.04 -0.47
CA SER A 19 14.12 30.45 0.53
C SER A 19 13.71 30.06 1.95
N ILE A 20 12.41 30.13 2.29
CA ILE A 20 11.89 29.57 3.55
C ILE A 20 12.08 28.05 3.61
N TYR A 21 11.78 27.33 2.52
CA TYR A 21 11.94 25.87 2.46
C TYR A 21 13.41 25.46 2.66
N VAL A 22 14.34 26.12 1.96
CA VAL A 22 15.79 25.89 2.10
C VAL A 22 16.27 26.21 3.51
N TYR A 23 15.85 27.35 4.09
CA TYR A 23 16.22 27.74 5.45
C TYR A 23 15.75 26.72 6.51
N ILE A 24 14.49 26.26 6.40
CA ILE A 24 13.94 25.23 7.29
C ILE A 24 14.66 23.88 7.09
N PHE A 25 14.95 23.50 5.84
CA PHE A 25 15.61 22.24 5.51
C PHE A 25 17.06 22.15 6.06
N PHE A 26 17.81 23.26 6.02
CA PHE A 26 19.19 23.30 6.52
C PHE A 26 19.30 23.48 8.05
N GLN A 27 18.33 24.11 8.71
CA GLN A 27 18.31 24.22 10.18
C GLN A 27 17.91 22.90 10.88
N ILE A 28 17.04 22.10 10.27
CA ILE A 28 16.52 20.87 10.90
C ILE A 28 17.51 19.71 10.83
N LYS A 29 18.30 19.57 9.76
CA LYS A 29 19.14 18.39 9.53
C LYS A 29 20.19 18.13 10.63
N PRO A 30 21.01 19.11 11.08
CA PRO A 30 22.07 18.84 12.04
C PRO A 30 21.54 18.54 13.46
N GLN A 31 20.50 19.26 13.90
CA GLN A 31 19.96 19.12 15.25
C GLN A 31 19.09 17.86 15.42
N ALA A 32 18.36 17.45 14.38
CA ALA A 32 17.56 16.22 14.42
C ALA A 32 18.43 14.95 14.43
N LEU A 33 19.56 14.95 13.71
CA LEU A 33 20.52 13.84 13.67
C LEU A 33 21.21 13.60 15.03
N ILE A 34 21.48 14.66 15.78
CA ILE A 34 22.10 14.56 17.12
C ILE A 34 21.08 14.07 18.16
N LYS A 35 19.83 14.52 18.10
CA LYS A 35 18.77 14.11 19.05
C LYS A 35 18.38 12.63 18.92
N LEU A 36 18.34 12.10 17.71
CA LEU A 36 17.95 10.70 17.43
C LEU A 36 18.89 9.65 18.05
N LYS A 37 20.16 10.00 18.31
CA LYS A 37 21.14 9.07 18.91
C LYS A 37 20.98 8.91 20.43
N ILE A 38 20.12 9.71 21.08
CA ILE A 38 20.05 9.88 22.54
C ILE A 38 18.64 9.57 23.11
N MET A 39 17.64 9.31 22.27
CA MET A 39 16.23 9.22 22.69
C MET A 39 15.82 7.85 23.25
N ASN A 40 15.20 7.82 24.45
CA ASN A 40 14.67 6.62 25.11
C ASN A 40 13.25 6.27 24.62
N GLY A 41 12.71 5.10 24.98
CA GLY A 41 11.46 4.54 24.41
C GLY A 41 10.19 5.42 24.50
N ASN A 42 10.08 6.32 25.48
CA ASN A 42 8.97 7.28 25.56
C ASN A 42 9.03 8.33 24.45
N ASP A 43 10.24 8.73 24.02
CA ASP A 43 10.45 9.72 22.97
C ASP A 43 10.13 9.17 21.57
N GLN A 44 10.28 7.85 21.37
CA GLN A 44 9.81 7.18 20.16
C GLN A 44 8.29 7.19 20.05
N SER A 45 7.58 7.02 21.17
CA SER A 45 6.11 7.03 21.21
C SER A 45 5.54 8.41 20.88
N THR A 46 6.15 9.48 21.40
CA THR A 46 5.79 10.87 21.05
C THR A 46 6.11 11.19 19.58
N MET A 47 7.22 10.69 19.04
CA MET A 47 7.54 10.86 17.61
C MET A 47 6.52 10.16 16.70
N ILE A 48 6.09 8.93 17.04
CA ILE A 48 5.02 8.22 16.32
C ILE A 48 3.71 9.02 16.36
N LEU A 49 3.36 9.56 17.54
CA LEU A 49 2.17 10.39 17.69
C LEU A 49 2.24 11.69 16.87
N GLU A 50 3.42 12.31 16.79
CA GLU A 50 3.65 13.50 15.97
C GLU A 50 3.58 13.20 14.46
N GLN A 51 4.11 12.06 14.03
CA GLN A 51 3.97 11.58 12.65
C GLN A 51 2.50 11.30 12.29
N GLN A 52 1.73 10.66 13.18
CA GLN A 52 0.29 10.46 13.01
C GLN A 52 -0.45 11.79 12.89
N ARG A 53 -0.10 12.80 13.70
CA ARG A 53 -0.65 14.17 13.60
C ARG A 53 -0.27 14.84 12.27
N LYS A 54 0.97 14.70 11.80
CA LYS A 54 1.43 15.22 10.50
C LYS A 54 0.68 14.56 9.33
N MET A 55 0.46 13.24 9.40
CA MET A 55 -0.34 12.49 8.43
C MET A 55 -1.79 13.00 8.42
N LYS A 56 -2.42 13.14 9.59
CA LYS A 56 -3.77 13.70 9.74
C LYS A 56 -3.87 15.09 9.09
N ARG A 57 -2.89 15.98 9.35
CA ARG A 57 -2.84 17.32 8.74
C ARG A 57 -2.70 17.28 7.22
N LYS A 58 -1.84 16.41 6.67
CA LYS A 58 -1.68 16.23 5.22
C LYS A 58 -2.96 15.72 4.56
N MET A 59 -3.67 14.80 5.22
CA MET A 59 -4.95 14.28 4.75
C MET A 59 -6.05 15.35 4.78
N THR A 60 -6.14 16.14 5.84
CA THR A 60 -7.06 17.30 5.91
C THR A 60 -6.74 18.33 4.83
N LEU A 61 -5.45 18.59 4.57
CA LEU A 61 -5.02 19.50 3.50
C LEU A 61 -5.40 18.97 2.12
N CYS A 62 -5.21 17.66 1.86
CA CYS A 62 -5.69 17.03 0.62
C CYS A 62 -7.21 17.23 0.49
N ALA A 63 -8.00 16.83 1.49
CA ALA A 63 -9.45 16.98 1.45
C ALA A 63 -9.91 18.43 1.19
N ASN A 64 -9.23 19.43 1.75
CA ASN A 64 -9.55 20.84 1.53
C ASN A 64 -9.13 21.36 0.15
N LEU A 65 -7.97 20.94 -0.37
CA LEU A 65 -7.52 21.27 -1.73
C LEU A 65 -8.46 20.66 -2.79
N PHE A 66 -8.99 19.46 -2.54
CA PHE A 66 -9.98 18.82 -3.42
C PHE A 66 -11.37 19.48 -3.34
N LYS A 67 -11.80 19.97 -2.18
CA LYS A 67 -13.05 20.76 -2.03
C LYS A 67 -13.00 22.09 -2.80
N LEU A 68 -11.86 22.77 -2.84
CA LEU A 68 -11.67 24.03 -3.58
C LEU A 68 -11.79 23.84 -5.10
N ASN A 69 -11.41 22.67 -5.63
CA ASN A 69 -11.54 22.36 -7.06
C ASN A 69 -12.98 22.01 -7.50
N ARG A 70 -13.86 21.68 -6.55
CA ARG A 70 -15.27 21.36 -6.81
C ARG A 70 -16.16 22.61 -6.98
N SER A 71 -15.67 23.80 -6.64
CA SER A 71 -16.47 25.04 -6.72
C SER A 71 -16.66 25.58 -8.14
N ASN A 72 -16.04 24.98 -9.17
CA ASN A 72 -16.17 25.40 -10.57
C ASN A 72 -17.19 24.61 -11.42
N THR A 73 -17.96 23.69 -10.83
CA THR A 73 -19.11 23.06 -11.50
C THR A 73 -20.40 23.45 -10.80
N LYS A 74 -21.21 24.29 -11.45
CA LYS A 74 -22.54 24.73 -11.02
C LYS A 74 -23.45 23.52 -10.79
N THR A 75 -23.73 23.21 -9.53
CA THR A 75 -24.95 22.49 -9.10
C THR A 75 -25.26 22.85 -7.65
N ASN A 76 -26.56 22.89 -7.32
CA ASN A 76 -27.18 23.71 -6.29
C ASN A 76 -26.57 23.67 -4.87
N ILE A 77 -26.53 24.87 -4.29
CA ILE A 77 -25.97 25.22 -2.99
C ILE A 77 -26.90 24.75 -1.86
N LEU A 78 -26.43 23.83 -1.02
CA LEU A 78 -26.77 23.80 0.40
C LEU A 78 -25.58 24.41 1.15
N ARG A 79 -25.75 25.63 1.67
CA ARG A 79 -24.80 26.26 2.57
C ARG A 79 -24.78 25.48 3.89
N PHE A 80 -23.62 24.96 4.26
CA PHE A 80 -23.34 24.59 5.65
C PHE A 80 -22.15 25.41 6.13
N GLU A 81 -22.43 26.26 7.12
CA GLU A 81 -21.49 27.08 7.84
C GLU A 81 -20.57 26.23 8.73
N THR A 82 -19.46 26.86 9.08
CA THR A 82 -18.23 26.40 9.71
C THR A 82 -18.41 25.48 10.94
N SER A 83 -17.94 24.23 10.83
CA SER A 83 -17.56 23.37 11.97
C SER A 83 -16.48 22.35 11.56
N SER A 84 -15.30 22.86 11.20
CA SER A 84 -14.19 22.05 10.65
C SER A 84 -13.53 21.08 11.64
N ASP A 85 -13.81 21.16 12.94
CA ASP A 85 -13.24 20.25 13.95
C ASP A 85 -14.13 19.03 14.26
N HIS A 86 -15.39 19.02 13.82
CA HIS A 86 -16.32 17.91 14.08
C HIS A 86 -16.49 16.95 12.89
N TYR A 87 -16.23 17.39 11.66
CA TYR A 87 -16.53 16.59 10.47
C TYR A 87 -15.52 15.48 10.17
N VAL A 88 -14.22 15.70 10.41
CA VAL A 88 -13.19 14.69 10.09
C VAL A 88 -13.25 13.49 11.05
N HIS A 89 -13.87 13.63 12.23
CA HIS A 89 -13.98 12.56 13.21
C HIS A 89 -15.16 11.60 12.94
N ASN A 90 -16.13 11.97 12.11
CA ASN A 90 -17.40 11.22 11.99
C ASN A 90 -17.58 10.43 10.69
N GLU A 91 -16.80 10.66 9.62
CA GLU A 91 -17.00 9.94 8.34
C GLU A 91 -16.33 8.56 8.25
N TYR A 92 -15.30 8.28 9.05
CA TYR A 92 -14.63 6.96 9.07
C TYR A 92 -14.56 6.40 10.48
N ARG A 93 -15.69 5.83 10.94
CA ARG A 93 -15.68 4.97 12.14
C ARG A 93 -14.99 3.63 11.89
N ASP A 94 -14.99 3.17 10.64
CA ASP A 94 -14.41 1.90 10.22
C ASP A 94 -13.02 2.11 9.58
N PRO A 95 -12.05 1.21 9.82
CA PRO A 95 -10.76 1.24 9.13
C PRO A 95 -10.91 1.21 7.61
N VAL A 96 -10.01 1.91 6.92
CA VAL A 96 -9.96 1.93 5.44
C VAL A 96 -9.52 0.56 4.92
N LEU A 97 -8.49 -0.02 5.55
CA LEU A 97 -7.86 -1.25 5.09
C LEU A 97 -7.58 -2.19 6.26
N THR A 98 -7.95 -3.46 6.13
CA THR A 98 -7.30 -4.53 6.90
C THR A 98 -6.20 -5.14 6.05
N LEU A 99 -4.95 -4.93 6.46
CA LEU A 99 -3.75 -5.35 5.74
C LEU A 99 -3.11 -6.51 6.48
N PHE A 100 -3.09 -7.68 5.85
CA PHE A 100 -2.67 -8.92 6.48
C PHE A 100 -1.54 -9.61 5.74
N THR A 101 -0.85 -10.44 6.49
CA THR A 101 0.33 -11.19 6.05
C THR A 101 0.54 -12.40 6.96
N THR A 102 1.57 -13.19 6.70
CA THR A 102 1.92 -14.35 7.51
C THR A 102 3.37 -14.76 7.24
N TRP A 103 3.99 -15.30 8.26
CA TRP A 103 5.34 -15.84 8.21
C TRP A 103 5.62 -16.72 9.42
N THR A 104 6.69 -17.51 9.33
CA THR A 104 7.20 -18.36 10.42
C THR A 104 8.26 -17.63 11.25
N ALA A 105 8.54 -18.09 12.47
CA ALA A 105 9.54 -17.48 13.35
C ALA A 105 10.98 -17.88 12.96
N THR A 106 11.48 -17.41 11.82
CA THR A 106 12.88 -17.65 11.40
C THR A 106 13.79 -16.51 11.85
N LYS A 107 14.88 -16.84 12.56
CA LYS A 107 15.86 -15.85 13.08
C LYS A 107 16.40 -14.92 11.97
N ASP A 108 16.72 -15.47 10.81
CA ASP A 108 17.37 -14.73 9.71
C ASP A 108 16.49 -13.61 9.14
N ASN A 109 15.17 -13.72 9.27
CA ASN A 109 14.22 -12.72 8.78
C ASN A 109 13.63 -11.83 9.87
N TYR A 110 14.03 -12.04 11.13
CA TYR A 110 13.44 -11.35 12.27
C TYR A 110 13.58 -9.83 12.14
N ALA A 111 14.78 -9.33 11.84
CA ALA A 111 15.04 -7.89 11.72
C ALA A 111 14.17 -7.25 10.62
N ARG A 112 14.08 -7.90 9.46
CA ARG A 112 13.27 -7.45 8.31
C ARG A 112 11.78 -7.41 8.65
N ARG A 113 11.25 -8.46 9.27
CA ARG A 113 9.84 -8.53 9.67
C ARG A 113 9.49 -7.56 10.79
N ASN A 114 10.39 -7.35 11.76
CA ASN A 114 10.19 -6.35 12.79
C ASN A 114 10.10 -4.93 12.20
N THR A 115 10.90 -4.65 11.17
CA THR A 115 10.79 -3.42 10.38
C THR A 115 9.41 -3.29 9.70
N THR A 116 8.88 -4.36 9.10
CA THR A 116 7.51 -4.36 8.56
C THR A 116 6.46 -4.10 9.64
N VAL A 117 6.61 -4.72 10.81
CA VAL A 117 5.71 -4.54 11.96
C VAL A 117 5.63 -3.08 12.38
N GLU A 118 6.79 -2.41 12.49
CA GLU A 118 6.85 -0.99 12.85
C GLU A 118 6.33 -0.08 11.72
N ASN A 119 6.64 -0.39 10.45
CA ASN A 119 6.19 0.40 9.30
C ASN A 119 4.66 0.40 9.17
N TRP A 120 4.00 -0.76 9.21
CA TRP A 120 2.53 -0.79 9.05
C TRP A 120 1.81 -0.21 10.27
N ALA A 121 2.41 -0.28 11.46
CA ALA A 121 1.86 0.34 12.66
C ALA A 121 1.74 1.88 12.52
N MET A 122 2.58 2.52 11.69
CA MET A 122 2.50 3.96 11.41
C MET A 122 1.25 4.35 10.62
N LEU A 123 0.62 3.41 9.91
CA LEU A 123 -0.57 3.64 9.09
C LEU A 123 -1.89 3.56 9.90
N LYS A 124 -1.80 3.24 11.19
CA LYS A 124 -2.92 3.30 12.12
C LYS A 124 -3.39 4.75 12.33
N PRO A 125 -4.69 4.99 12.56
CA PRO A 125 -5.76 4.00 12.74
C PRO A 125 -6.43 3.56 11.43
N PHE A 126 -6.04 4.12 10.28
CA PHE A 126 -6.72 3.85 9.01
C PHE A 126 -6.45 2.45 8.46
N VAL A 127 -5.30 1.88 8.79
CA VAL A 127 -4.95 0.48 8.51
C VAL A 127 -5.04 -0.34 9.80
N VAL A 128 -5.60 -1.55 9.70
CA VAL A 128 -5.48 -2.61 10.71
C VAL A 128 -4.42 -3.60 10.23
N PRO A 129 -3.20 -3.57 10.78
CA PRO A 129 -2.19 -4.58 10.50
C PRO A 129 -2.57 -5.89 11.16
N LEU A 130 -2.51 -6.99 10.41
CA LEU A 130 -2.96 -8.31 10.86
C LEU A 130 -1.92 -9.40 10.49
N LEU A 131 -1.52 -10.21 11.46
CA LEU A 131 -0.66 -11.37 11.23
C LEU A 131 -1.47 -12.67 11.35
N PHE A 132 -1.41 -13.51 10.32
CA PHE A 132 -1.87 -14.90 10.39
C PHE A 132 -0.74 -15.79 10.92
N THR A 133 -0.91 -16.35 12.12
CA THR A 133 0.09 -17.19 12.78
C THR A 133 -0.54 -18.16 13.78
N ASN A 134 0.02 -19.36 13.88
CA ASN A 134 -0.27 -20.32 14.97
C ASN A 134 0.87 -20.36 16.01
N ASP A 135 1.92 -19.56 15.82
CA ASP A 135 3.05 -19.39 16.74
C ASP A 135 2.70 -18.32 17.79
N GLU A 136 2.70 -18.72 19.07
CA GLU A 136 2.28 -17.88 20.19
C GLU A 136 3.25 -16.73 20.46
N ASP A 137 4.56 -16.98 20.33
CA ASP A 137 5.58 -15.95 20.55
C ASP A 137 5.51 -14.87 19.46
N LEU A 138 5.27 -15.26 18.20
CA LEU A 138 5.05 -14.32 17.11
C LEU A 138 3.80 -13.49 17.35
N ARG A 139 2.71 -14.12 17.82
CA ARG A 139 1.48 -13.44 18.18
C ARG A 139 1.74 -12.35 19.21
N GLU A 140 2.35 -12.71 20.34
CA GLU A 140 2.63 -11.77 21.42
C GLU A 140 3.49 -10.58 20.94
N ARG A 141 4.56 -10.87 20.19
CA ARG A 141 5.48 -9.83 19.69
C ARG A 141 4.80 -8.78 18.81
N VAL A 142 3.88 -9.17 17.93
CA VAL A 142 3.19 -8.22 17.05
C VAL A 142 2.03 -7.52 17.75
N GLU A 143 1.32 -8.20 18.65
CA GLU A 143 0.19 -7.63 19.39
C GLU A 143 0.63 -6.50 20.33
N ILE A 144 1.79 -6.62 20.97
CA ILE A 144 2.38 -5.53 21.77
C ILE A 144 2.69 -4.30 20.90
N LYS A 145 2.93 -4.47 19.60
CA LYS A 145 3.08 -3.37 18.62
C LYS A 145 1.75 -2.89 18.04
N GLY A 146 0.64 -3.40 18.57
CA GLY A 146 -0.72 -3.01 18.21
C GLY A 146 -1.21 -3.60 16.89
N TRP A 147 -0.58 -4.67 16.40
CA TRP A 147 -1.16 -5.50 15.34
C TRP A 147 -2.29 -6.37 15.90
N LYS A 148 -3.14 -6.87 15.01
CA LYS A 148 -4.09 -7.96 15.30
C LYS A 148 -3.50 -9.28 14.86
N THR A 149 -4.02 -10.38 15.37
CA THR A 149 -3.66 -11.72 14.93
C THR A 149 -4.88 -12.58 14.66
N LEU A 150 -4.71 -13.55 13.77
CA LEU A 150 -5.66 -14.63 13.53
C LEU A 150 -4.88 -15.93 13.32
N PRO A 151 -5.46 -17.10 13.65
CA PRO A 151 -4.82 -18.38 13.37
C PRO A 151 -4.84 -18.68 11.87
N VAL A 152 -3.86 -19.47 11.41
CA VAL A 152 -3.89 -20.08 10.08
C VAL A 152 -4.82 -21.30 10.16
N LEU A 153 -5.97 -21.23 9.50
CA LEU A 153 -7.00 -22.28 9.55
C LEU A 153 -6.82 -23.33 8.45
N LYS A 154 -6.41 -22.92 7.24
CA LYS A 154 -6.17 -23.83 6.11
C LYS A 154 -4.75 -23.69 5.55
N THR A 155 -4.13 -24.84 5.28
CA THR A 155 -2.84 -24.93 4.60
C THR A 155 -2.90 -25.89 3.42
N GLY A 156 -2.03 -25.65 2.43
CA GLY A 156 -1.63 -26.62 1.42
C GLY A 156 -0.12 -26.80 1.52
N ILE A 157 0.40 -28.03 1.49
CA ILE A 157 1.83 -28.34 1.71
C ILE A 157 2.44 -27.67 2.96
N GLY A 158 1.64 -27.50 4.03
CA GLY A 158 2.05 -26.82 5.26
C GLY A 158 2.17 -25.28 5.15
N ILE A 159 1.73 -24.69 4.04
CA ILE A 159 1.78 -23.26 3.76
C ILE A 159 0.36 -22.67 3.77
N PRO A 160 0.11 -21.49 4.36
CA PRO A 160 -1.21 -20.87 4.40
C PRO A 160 -1.85 -20.70 3.02
N VAL A 161 -3.12 -21.07 2.92
CA VAL A 161 -3.94 -20.84 1.72
C VAL A 161 -4.39 -19.38 1.66
N LEU A 162 -4.17 -18.71 0.53
CA LEU A 162 -4.43 -17.29 0.38
C LEU A 162 -5.91 -16.92 0.56
N LYS A 163 -6.81 -17.61 -0.14
CA LYS A 163 -8.25 -17.29 -0.11
C LYS A 163 -8.86 -17.47 1.29
N ASP A 164 -8.36 -18.44 2.07
CA ASP A 164 -8.81 -18.71 3.43
C ASP A 164 -8.49 -17.53 4.36
N MET A 165 -7.31 -16.92 4.21
CA MET A 165 -6.95 -15.70 4.94
C MET A 165 -7.85 -14.51 4.58
N TYR A 166 -8.21 -14.33 3.30
CA TYR A 166 -9.16 -13.29 2.90
C TYR A 166 -10.54 -13.52 3.50
N ILE A 167 -11.11 -14.72 3.33
CA ILE A 167 -12.45 -15.06 3.84
C ILE A 167 -12.51 -14.88 5.36
N THR A 168 -11.51 -15.39 6.08
CA THR A 168 -11.42 -15.26 7.53
C THR A 168 -11.34 -13.78 7.93
N THR A 169 -10.47 -12.99 7.29
CA THR A 169 -10.34 -11.56 7.57
C THR A 169 -11.64 -10.80 7.30
N MET A 170 -12.27 -11.03 6.15
CA MET A 170 -13.53 -10.36 5.76
C MET A 170 -14.69 -10.69 6.71
N SER A 171 -14.67 -11.85 7.35
CA SER A 171 -15.65 -12.26 8.38
C SER A 171 -15.43 -11.64 9.75
N LYS A 172 -14.20 -11.22 10.08
CA LYS A 172 -13.82 -10.72 11.42
C LYS A 172 -13.64 -9.21 11.49
N PHE A 173 -13.33 -8.57 10.36
CA PHE A 173 -13.03 -7.14 10.31
C PHE A 173 -14.01 -6.41 9.41
N GLN A 174 -14.38 -5.20 9.81
CA GLN A 174 -15.17 -4.28 9.01
C GLN A 174 -14.25 -3.19 8.44
N SER A 175 -13.78 -3.40 7.20
CA SER A 175 -12.97 -2.43 6.46
C SER A 175 -13.53 -2.21 5.07
N LYS A 176 -13.14 -1.10 4.44
CA LYS A 176 -13.50 -0.82 3.05
C LYS A 176 -12.74 -1.73 2.08
N PHE A 177 -11.47 -1.97 2.39
CA PHE A 177 -10.60 -2.86 1.64
C PHE A 177 -9.95 -3.92 2.52
N TYR A 178 -9.52 -5.00 1.86
CA TYR A 178 -8.80 -6.13 2.43
C TYR A 178 -7.59 -6.44 1.58
N ALA A 179 -6.42 -6.58 2.19
CA ALA A 179 -5.21 -6.85 1.42
C ALA A 179 -4.33 -7.90 2.06
N TYR A 180 -3.84 -8.82 1.23
CA TYR A 180 -2.63 -9.56 1.51
C TYR A 180 -1.43 -8.74 1.00
N ALA A 181 -0.36 -8.70 1.78
CA ALA A 181 0.96 -8.34 1.28
C ALA A 181 2.05 -9.26 1.85
N ASN A 182 3.12 -9.47 1.11
CA ASN A 182 4.28 -10.19 1.64
C ASN A 182 4.85 -9.46 2.86
N GLY A 183 5.39 -10.23 3.82
CA GLY A 183 5.83 -9.71 5.11
C GLY A 183 7.12 -8.87 5.09
N ASP A 184 7.67 -8.63 3.92
CA ASP A 184 8.86 -7.82 3.63
C ASP A 184 8.55 -6.59 2.75
N ILE A 185 7.25 -6.29 2.56
CA ILE A 185 6.79 -5.08 1.88
C ILE A 185 6.53 -3.96 2.88
N LEU A 186 7.20 -2.84 2.68
CA LEU A 186 6.95 -1.59 3.38
C LEU A 186 6.09 -0.68 2.52
N PHE A 187 5.23 0.10 3.17
CA PHE A 187 4.40 1.09 2.50
C PHE A 187 4.69 2.49 3.06
N THR A 188 4.28 3.51 2.31
CA THR A 188 4.17 4.89 2.78
C THR A 188 2.70 5.31 2.88
N ASP A 189 2.45 6.54 3.30
CA ASP A 189 1.13 7.19 3.25
C ASP A 189 0.50 7.22 1.84
N ASN A 190 1.29 7.00 0.78
CA ASN A 190 0.80 6.79 -0.59
C ASN A 190 -0.21 5.65 -0.72
N LEU A 191 -0.11 4.61 0.12
CA LEU A 191 -1.11 3.53 0.18
C LEU A 191 -2.49 4.09 0.50
N LEU A 192 -2.60 4.86 1.58
CA LEU A 192 -3.86 5.46 2.03
C LEU A 192 -4.37 6.51 1.03
N LEU A 193 -3.48 7.37 0.51
CA LEU A 193 -3.85 8.37 -0.50
C LEU A 193 -4.46 7.70 -1.75
N THR A 194 -3.89 6.58 -2.21
CA THR A 194 -4.45 5.81 -3.32
C THR A 194 -5.83 5.25 -2.98
N LEU A 195 -5.98 4.62 -1.81
CA LEU A 195 -7.26 4.01 -1.42
C LEU A 195 -8.37 5.04 -1.25
N PHE A 196 -8.08 6.23 -0.73
CA PHE A 196 -9.05 7.31 -0.69
C PHE A 196 -9.48 7.75 -2.10
N GLY A 197 -8.52 7.92 -3.02
CA GLY A 197 -8.82 8.25 -4.41
C GLY A 197 -9.68 7.19 -5.11
N VAL A 198 -9.43 5.90 -4.82
CA VAL A 198 -10.26 4.78 -5.31
C VAL A 198 -11.67 4.87 -4.73
N MET A 199 -11.82 5.15 -3.44
CA MET A 199 -13.12 5.25 -2.78
C MET A 199 -13.96 6.42 -3.32
N GLU A 200 -13.35 7.51 -3.76
CA GLU A 200 -14.09 8.62 -4.36
C GLU A 200 -14.69 8.28 -5.73
N ASN A 201 -14.28 7.18 -6.35
CA ASN A 201 -14.83 6.70 -7.61
C ASN A 201 -16.05 5.78 -7.35
N ILE A 202 -17.24 6.27 -7.66
CA ILE A 202 -18.50 5.57 -7.40
C ILE A 202 -18.63 4.25 -8.15
N ASP A 203 -18.07 4.16 -9.36
CA ASP A 203 -18.11 2.94 -10.16
C ASP A 203 -17.30 1.83 -9.48
N LEU A 204 -16.20 2.18 -8.81
CA LEU A 204 -15.36 1.20 -8.10
C LEU A 204 -15.98 0.69 -6.81
N GLN A 205 -16.80 1.49 -6.12
CA GLN A 205 -17.39 1.06 -4.85
C GLN A 205 -18.38 -0.10 -5.00
N ASN A 206 -19.03 -0.22 -6.17
CA ASN A 206 -20.07 -1.22 -6.42
C ASN A 206 -19.56 -2.44 -7.20
N ASN A 207 -18.30 -2.43 -7.62
CA ASN A 207 -17.72 -3.48 -8.47
C ASN A 207 -16.77 -4.38 -7.68
N ASN A 208 -16.46 -5.55 -8.23
CA ASN A 208 -15.36 -6.37 -7.77
C ASN A 208 -14.06 -5.70 -8.21
N VAL A 209 -13.27 -5.21 -7.26
CA VAL A 209 -12.03 -4.49 -7.55
C VAL A 209 -10.84 -5.28 -7.02
N LEU A 210 -9.80 -5.41 -7.84
CA LEU A 210 -8.47 -5.86 -7.43
C LEU A 210 -7.47 -4.75 -7.71
N ILE A 211 -6.71 -4.34 -6.71
CA ILE A 211 -5.67 -3.32 -6.82
C ILE A 211 -4.34 -3.99 -6.48
N THR A 212 -3.39 -3.88 -7.37
CA THR A 212 -2.03 -4.43 -7.20
C THR A 212 -1.05 -3.58 -8.01
N GLY A 213 0.23 -3.89 -7.96
CA GLY A 213 1.23 -3.18 -8.74
C GLY A 213 2.63 -3.69 -8.48
N GLN A 214 3.58 -3.14 -9.23
CA GLN A 214 5.00 -3.45 -9.08
C GLN A 214 5.51 -2.97 -7.73
N ARG A 215 6.48 -3.74 -7.22
CA ARG A 215 7.30 -3.36 -6.07
C ARG A 215 8.54 -2.61 -6.52
N THR A 216 9.08 -1.75 -5.66
CA THR A 216 10.41 -1.18 -5.81
C THR A 216 11.36 -1.92 -4.87
N ASN A 217 12.36 -2.59 -5.42
CA ASN A 217 13.38 -3.28 -4.65
C ASN A 217 14.37 -2.27 -4.09
N VAL A 218 14.75 -2.50 -2.83
CA VAL A 218 15.81 -1.76 -2.16
C VAL A 218 16.63 -2.73 -1.32
N LEU A 219 17.95 -2.66 -1.45
CA LEU A 219 18.88 -3.43 -0.65
C LEU A 219 19.14 -2.75 0.71
N ASN A 220 19.13 -3.50 1.81
CA ASN A 220 19.58 -3.05 3.13
C ASN A 220 18.94 -1.74 3.64
N ILE A 221 17.61 -1.71 3.74
CA ILE A 221 16.86 -0.63 4.41
C ILE A 221 17.12 -0.71 5.92
N SER A 222 17.60 0.38 6.49
CA SER A 222 17.75 0.53 7.94
C SER A 222 16.40 0.68 8.63
N LYS A 223 16.36 0.37 9.93
CA LYS A 223 15.19 0.59 10.76
C LYS A 223 14.67 2.04 10.66
N GLN A 224 15.57 3.02 10.75
CA GLN A 224 15.24 4.44 10.69
C GLN A 224 14.57 4.83 9.36
N GLU A 225 15.07 4.33 8.24
CA GLU A 225 14.48 4.58 6.92
C GLU A 225 13.08 3.98 6.81
N SER A 226 12.89 2.76 7.32
CA SER A 226 11.59 2.07 7.25
C SER A 226 10.48 2.71 8.07
N THR A 227 10.83 3.44 9.14
CA THR A 227 9.88 4.08 10.05
C THR A 227 9.75 5.59 9.84
N ASN A 228 10.16 6.08 8.66
CA ASN A 228 9.99 7.48 8.28
C ASN A 228 9.64 7.58 6.80
N PHE A 229 8.39 7.91 6.48
CA PHE A 229 7.94 7.96 5.09
C PHE A 229 8.68 8.96 4.22
N THR A 230 9.19 10.06 4.78
CA THR A 230 10.01 11.02 4.01
C THR A 230 11.33 10.39 3.63
N THR A 231 12.05 9.83 4.60
CA THR A 231 13.32 9.15 4.35
C THR A 231 13.15 7.93 3.44
N LEU A 232 12.07 7.15 3.63
CA LEU A 232 11.73 6.02 2.76
C LEU A 232 11.55 6.47 1.31
N ARG A 233 10.81 7.58 1.06
CA ARG A 233 10.64 8.16 -0.29
C ARG A 233 11.95 8.69 -0.88
N GLU A 234 12.74 9.44 -0.12
CA GLU A 234 14.04 9.97 -0.56
C GLU A 234 15.03 8.85 -0.89
N MET A 235 14.96 7.74 -0.17
CA MET A 235 15.81 6.60 -0.43
C MET A 235 15.41 5.89 -1.74
N LEU A 236 14.12 5.82 -2.06
CA LEU A 236 13.66 5.16 -3.28
C LEU A 236 14.12 5.87 -4.56
N THR A 237 14.31 7.19 -4.51
CA THR A 237 14.87 7.92 -5.66
C THR A 237 16.37 7.68 -5.85
N THR A 238 17.08 7.21 -4.82
CA THR A 238 18.54 7.04 -4.85
C THR A 238 18.97 5.58 -4.95
N ARG A 239 18.22 4.66 -4.35
CA ARG A 239 18.55 3.22 -4.24
C ARG A 239 17.42 2.29 -4.69
N GLY A 240 16.28 2.83 -5.10
CA GLY A 240 15.13 2.05 -5.52
C GLY A 240 15.23 1.61 -6.96
N GLU A 241 14.95 0.34 -7.22
CA GLU A 241 14.78 -0.21 -8.56
C GLU A 241 13.35 -0.73 -8.71
N LEU A 242 12.56 -0.10 -9.59
CA LEU A 242 11.22 -0.60 -9.89
C LEU A 242 11.36 -1.99 -10.53
N PHE A 243 10.79 -3.00 -9.87
CA PHE A 243 10.97 -4.38 -10.28
C PHE A 243 9.99 -4.77 -11.39
N THR A 244 10.20 -5.95 -11.97
CA THR A 244 9.42 -6.45 -13.12
C THR A 244 7.90 -6.48 -12.88
N PRO A 245 7.06 -6.21 -13.90
CA PRO A 245 5.59 -6.30 -13.82
C PRO A 245 5.05 -7.70 -13.56
N TRP A 246 5.92 -8.71 -13.65
CA TRP A 246 5.61 -10.08 -13.26
C TRP A 246 5.48 -10.25 -11.74
N ALA A 247 6.19 -9.43 -10.95
CA ALA A 247 6.31 -9.59 -9.51
C ALA A 247 5.42 -8.58 -8.78
N MET A 248 4.33 -9.08 -8.22
CA MET A 248 3.38 -8.32 -7.42
C MET A 248 3.27 -8.96 -6.03
N ASP A 249 3.50 -8.17 -4.99
CA ASP A 249 3.56 -8.67 -3.61
C ASP A 249 2.45 -8.15 -2.71
N TYR A 250 1.46 -7.45 -3.28
CA TYR A 250 0.31 -6.97 -2.56
C TYR A 250 -0.94 -7.02 -3.43
N PHE A 251 -2.07 -7.40 -2.84
CA PHE A 251 -3.33 -7.59 -3.54
C PHE A 251 -4.44 -7.02 -2.67
N ILE A 252 -4.97 -5.86 -3.04
CA ILE A 252 -6.02 -5.18 -2.30
C ILE A 252 -7.34 -5.47 -3.02
N SER A 253 -8.34 -5.92 -2.27
CA SER A 253 -9.66 -6.22 -2.80
C SER A 253 -10.75 -5.49 -2.04
N THR A 254 -11.83 -5.19 -2.73
CA THR A 254 -13.09 -4.78 -2.11
C THR A 254 -13.75 -5.97 -1.42
N ARG A 255 -14.67 -5.69 -0.49
CA ARG A 255 -15.38 -6.73 0.28
C ARG A 255 -16.14 -7.75 -0.59
N ASN A 256 -16.69 -7.31 -1.71
CA ASN A 256 -17.48 -8.13 -2.64
C ASN A 256 -16.61 -9.04 -3.53
N PHE A 257 -15.29 -8.91 -3.52
CA PHE A 257 -14.40 -9.75 -4.32
C PHE A 257 -14.61 -11.24 -3.99
N PRO A 258 -14.89 -12.11 -4.98
CA PRO A 258 -15.37 -13.47 -4.74
C PRO A 258 -14.23 -14.46 -4.46
N TRP A 259 -13.52 -14.27 -3.34
CA TRP A 259 -12.41 -15.13 -2.92
C TRP A 259 -12.76 -16.61 -2.82
N LYS A 260 -14.02 -16.94 -2.49
CA LYS A 260 -14.50 -18.32 -2.39
C LYS A 260 -14.39 -19.12 -3.70
N ASP A 261 -14.38 -18.44 -4.84
CA ASP A 261 -14.35 -19.08 -6.16
C ASP A 261 -12.91 -19.33 -6.65
N MET A 262 -11.90 -18.85 -5.92
CA MET A 262 -10.50 -19.00 -6.29
C MET A 262 -9.94 -20.36 -5.85
N PRO A 263 -8.95 -20.93 -6.57
CA PRO A 263 -8.28 -22.16 -6.14
C PRO A 263 -7.54 -21.96 -4.80
N ASP A 264 -7.25 -23.07 -4.12
CA ASP A 264 -6.52 -23.10 -2.84
C ASP A 264 -5.01 -22.85 -2.99
N VAL A 265 -4.64 -21.82 -3.76
CA VAL A 265 -3.24 -21.39 -3.93
C VAL A 265 -2.66 -20.97 -2.59
N VAL A 266 -1.39 -21.31 -2.39
CA VAL A 266 -0.63 -21.00 -1.18
C VAL A 266 0.33 -19.85 -1.41
N ILE A 267 0.59 -19.09 -0.35
CA ILE A 267 1.51 -17.96 -0.42
C ILE A 267 2.97 -18.38 -0.63
N GLY A 268 3.78 -17.50 -1.22
CA GLY A 268 5.22 -17.77 -1.39
C GLY A 268 5.56 -18.92 -2.34
N ARG A 269 4.60 -19.32 -3.20
CA ARG A 269 4.80 -20.18 -4.38
C ARG A 269 4.40 -19.42 -5.63
N ARG A 270 5.12 -19.62 -6.74
CA ARG A 270 4.98 -18.82 -7.96
C ARG A 270 3.56 -18.92 -8.54
N GLY A 271 3.12 -17.89 -9.25
CA GLY A 271 1.96 -17.95 -10.15
C GLY A 271 0.64 -17.49 -9.56
N PHE A 272 0.47 -17.41 -8.23
CA PHE A 272 -0.78 -16.90 -7.66
C PHE A 272 -0.98 -15.41 -7.98
N ASP A 273 0.11 -14.65 -7.99
CA ASP A 273 0.15 -13.22 -8.29
C ASP A 273 -0.40 -12.92 -9.69
N ASN A 274 0.20 -13.54 -10.72
CA ASN A 274 -0.26 -13.35 -12.09
C ASN A 274 -1.63 -13.99 -12.34
N PHE A 275 -1.93 -15.12 -11.69
CA PHE A 275 -3.26 -15.73 -11.73
C PHE A 275 -4.35 -14.78 -11.26
N LEU A 276 -4.16 -14.10 -10.12
CA LEU A 276 -5.18 -13.21 -9.57
C LEU A 276 -5.52 -12.07 -10.53
N VAL A 277 -4.52 -11.49 -11.19
CA VAL A 277 -4.72 -10.46 -12.22
C VAL A 277 -5.47 -11.06 -13.42
N MET A 278 -4.93 -12.12 -14.01
CA MET A 278 -5.52 -12.75 -15.20
C MET A 278 -6.97 -13.19 -14.96
N GLU A 279 -7.24 -13.89 -13.86
CA GLU A 279 -8.56 -14.42 -13.55
C GLU A 279 -9.55 -13.29 -13.27
N SER A 280 -9.12 -12.23 -12.57
CA SER A 280 -9.96 -11.06 -12.35
C SER A 280 -10.32 -10.39 -13.67
N GLN A 281 -9.39 -10.28 -14.62
CA GLN A 281 -9.67 -9.73 -15.95
C GLN A 281 -10.60 -10.64 -16.77
N LYS A 282 -10.42 -11.96 -16.74
CA LYS A 282 -11.32 -12.94 -17.39
C LYS A 282 -12.76 -12.86 -16.87
N ARG A 283 -12.92 -12.54 -15.57
CA ARG A 283 -14.22 -12.34 -14.93
C ARG A 283 -14.74 -10.90 -15.02
N GLU A 284 -14.12 -10.07 -15.84
CA GLU A 284 -14.47 -8.66 -16.06
C GLU A 284 -14.46 -7.79 -14.78
N PHE A 285 -13.67 -8.19 -13.78
CA PHE A 285 -13.47 -7.38 -12.57
C PHE A 285 -12.61 -6.15 -12.90
N MET A 286 -12.71 -5.13 -12.06
CA MET A 286 -11.92 -3.92 -12.21
C MET A 286 -10.54 -4.14 -11.60
N VAL A 287 -9.55 -4.44 -12.45
CA VAL A 287 -8.15 -4.58 -12.03
C VAL A 287 -7.41 -3.26 -12.24
N ILE A 288 -6.86 -2.72 -11.15
CA ILE A 288 -6.14 -1.44 -11.12
C ILE A 288 -4.67 -1.71 -10.82
N ASP A 289 -3.83 -1.39 -11.80
CA ASP A 289 -2.39 -1.25 -11.61
C ASP A 289 -2.08 0.05 -10.87
N ALA A 290 -1.73 -0.07 -9.59
CA ALA A 290 -1.42 1.03 -8.71
C ALA A 290 0.08 1.33 -8.58
N THR A 291 0.90 0.80 -9.48
CA THR A 291 2.36 1.02 -9.50
C THR A 291 2.74 2.50 -9.37
N ASN A 292 2.01 3.41 -10.01
CA ASN A 292 2.34 4.84 -10.00
C ASN A 292 1.92 5.57 -8.72
N THR A 293 1.00 5.02 -7.93
CA THR A 293 0.43 5.73 -6.78
C THR A 293 0.65 5.04 -5.45
N ILE A 294 0.84 3.72 -5.42
CA ILE A 294 1.23 2.95 -4.25
C ILE A 294 2.72 2.66 -4.33
N LEU A 295 3.43 3.11 -3.31
CA LEU A 295 4.86 2.85 -3.16
C LEU A 295 5.06 1.61 -2.30
N ALA A 296 5.07 0.44 -2.93
CA ALA A 296 5.36 -0.84 -2.31
C ALA A 296 6.88 -1.10 -2.35
N VAL A 297 7.53 -1.03 -1.20
CA VAL A 297 8.98 -1.16 -1.08
C VAL A 297 9.33 -2.55 -0.60
N HIS A 298 10.01 -3.32 -1.45
CA HIS A 298 10.51 -4.63 -1.07
C HIS A 298 11.91 -4.48 -0.49
N HIS A 299 12.03 -4.75 0.81
CA HIS A 299 13.33 -4.75 1.48
C HIS A 299 14.05 -6.07 1.19
N THR A 300 14.89 -6.04 0.17
CA THR A 300 15.69 -7.18 -0.31
C THR A 300 16.92 -7.40 0.57
N THR A 301 17.33 -8.66 0.69
CA THR A 301 18.58 -9.07 1.35
C THR A 301 19.59 -9.59 0.33
N GLY A 302 20.79 -9.99 0.78
CA GLY A 302 21.80 -10.61 -0.08
C GLY A 302 21.34 -11.90 -0.77
N ALA A 303 20.28 -12.57 -0.29
CA ALA A 303 19.70 -13.74 -0.95
C ALA A 303 18.89 -13.40 -2.23
N GLY A 304 18.64 -12.12 -2.48
CA GLY A 304 18.18 -11.59 -3.78
C GLY A 304 16.67 -11.59 -4.00
N ASN A 305 16.28 -11.28 -5.24
CA ASN A 305 14.87 -11.02 -5.61
C ASN A 305 14.05 -12.28 -5.92
N PHE A 306 14.71 -13.44 -5.95
CA PHE A 306 14.16 -14.71 -6.41
C PHE A 306 14.25 -15.82 -5.35
N GLU A 307 14.22 -15.46 -4.05
CA GLU A 307 14.27 -16.41 -2.92
C GLU A 307 13.18 -17.49 -2.95
N HIS A 308 12.13 -17.32 -3.77
CA HIS A 308 11.11 -18.35 -3.96
C HIS A 308 11.58 -19.52 -4.83
N LEU A 309 12.57 -19.32 -5.71
CA LEU A 309 13.07 -20.36 -6.63
C LEU A 309 13.84 -21.48 -5.92
N SER A 310 14.37 -21.22 -4.73
CA SER A 310 15.09 -22.20 -3.91
C SER A 310 14.19 -22.99 -2.96
N LYS A 311 12.87 -22.76 -2.98
CA LYS A 311 11.92 -23.45 -2.09
C LYS A 311 11.40 -24.74 -2.74
N GLY A 312 11.15 -25.80 -1.96
CA GLY A 312 10.48 -27.02 -2.46
C GLY A 312 9.07 -26.73 -3.00
N ASP A 313 8.52 -27.63 -3.81
CA ASP A 313 7.16 -27.53 -4.35
C ASP A 313 6.86 -26.23 -5.13
N VAL A 314 7.84 -25.75 -5.90
CA VAL A 314 7.70 -24.52 -6.71
C VAL A 314 6.53 -24.56 -7.69
N THR A 315 6.06 -25.74 -8.11
CA THR A 315 4.96 -25.90 -9.08
C THR A 315 3.58 -25.99 -8.43
N TYR A 316 3.47 -26.13 -7.10
CA TYR A 316 2.19 -26.41 -6.42
C TYR A 316 1.04 -25.50 -6.89
N ASN A 317 1.26 -24.19 -6.88
CA ASN A 317 0.26 -23.23 -7.35
C ASN A 317 0.00 -23.36 -8.85
N THR A 318 1.04 -23.52 -9.68
CA THR A 318 0.87 -23.64 -11.13
C THR A 318 0.11 -24.91 -11.53
N ASP A 319 0.25 -25.98 -10.74
CA ASP A 319 -0.45 -27.25 -10.95
C ASP A 319 -1.93 -27.09 -10.61
N LEU A 320 -2.25 -26.49 -9.45
CA LEU A 320 -3.63 -26.14 -9.06
C LEU A 320 -4.32 -25.21 -10.07
N ILE A 321 -3.60 -24.22 -10.59
CA ILE A 321 -4.15 -23.27 -11.57
C ILE A 321 -4.39 -23.96 -12.92
N SER A 322 -3.52 -24.91 -13.29
CA SER A 322 -3.70 -25.73 -14.50
C SER A 322 -4.93 -26.63 -14.40
N GLU A 323 -5.13 -27.26 -13.23
CA GLU A 323 -6.34 -28.03 -12.93
C GLU A 323 -7.60 -27.16 -12.94
N TYR A 324 -7.53 -25.98 -12.31
CA TYR A 324 -8.63 -25.01 -12.27
C TYR A 324 -9.10 -24.58 -13.67
N TYR A 325 -8.19 -24.43 -14.63
CA TYR A 325 -8.53 -24.12 -16.03
C TYR A 325 -8.80 -25.35 -16.90
N ASN A 326 -8.67 -26.56 -16.37
CA ASN A 326 -8.65 -27.81 -17.14
C ASN A 326 -7.69 -27.70 -18.35
N ASN A 327 -6.50 -27.13 -18.14
CA ASN A 327 -5.52 -26.89 -19.18
C ASN A 327 -4.11 -27.13 -18.66
N LYS A 328 -3.33 -27.97 -19.36
CA LYS A 328 -1.96 -28.32 -18.99
C LYS A 328 -0.99 -27.13 -19.01
N THR A 329 -1.29 -26.10 -19.79
CA THR A 329 -0.45 -24.91 -19.92
C THR A 329 -1.27 -23.65 -19.75
N VAL A 330 -0.86 -22.80 -18.82
CA VAL A 330 -1.53 -21.53 -18.53
C VAL A 330 -0.62 -20.39 -19.00
N ASP A 331 -1.15 -19.54 -19.86
CA ASP A 331 -0.48 -18.32 -20.27
C ASP A 331 -0.71 -17.22 -19.23
N TYR A 332 0.34 -16.90 -18.47
CA TYR A 332 0.30 -15.89 -17.41
C TYR A 332 0.51 -14.46 -17.92
N ARG A 333 0.77 -14.23 -19.22
CA ARG A 333 1.01 -12.88 -19.77
C ARG A 333 -0.14 -11.89 -19.51
N PRO A 334 -1.43 -12.28 -19.62
CA PRO A 334 -2.53 -11.38 -19.24
C PRO A 334 -2.56 -11.04 -17.74
N GLY A 335 -1.73 -11.71 -16.93
CA GLY A 335 -1.58 -11.53 -15.49
C GLY A 335 -0.48 -10.55 -15.06
N LEU A 336 0.19 -9.85 -15.99
CA LEU A 336 1.14 -8.80 -15.64
C LEU A 336 0.41 -7.59 -15.06
N SER A 337 1.03 -6.88 -14.10
CA SER A 337 0.47 -5.61 -13.58
C SER A 337 0.17 -4.62 -14.71
N THR A 338 1.10 -4.48 -15.67
CA THR A 338 0.99 -3.60 -16.83
C THR A 338 -0.09 -4.03 -17.84
N CYS A 339 -0.61 -5.25 -17.73
CA CYS A 339 -1.75 -5.74 -18.51
C CYS A 339 -3.10 -5.47 -17.85
N SER A 340 -3.14 -4.87 -16.67
CA SER A 340 -4.38 -4.46 -16.03
C SER A 340 -5.11 -3.40 -16.87
N LYS A 341 -6.41 -3.62 -17.08
CA LYS A 341 -7.30 -2.72 -17.81
C LYS A 341 -7.30 -1.29 -17.27
N TYR A 342 -7.12 -1.10 -15.96
CA TYR A 342 -7.05 0.22 -15.33
C TYR A 342 -5.69 0.43 -14.66
N TYR A 343 -5.31 1.70 -14.51
CA TYR A 343 -4.17 2.08 -13.68
C TYR A 343 -4.47 3.41 -12.98
N SER A 344 -3.95 3.56 -11.77
CA SER A 344 -4.01 4.84 -11.06
C SER A 344 -2.81 5.72 -11.43
N ASP A 345 -3.02 7.02 -11.36
CA ASP A 345 -1.97 8.01 -11.56
C ASP A 345 -2.23 9.27 -10.73
N ILE A 346 -1.18 10.08 -10.55
CA ILE A 346 -1.27 11.43 -9.99
C ILE A 346 -0.86 12.39 -11.10
N LEU A 347 -1.81 13.20 -11.58
CA LEU A 347 -1.55 14.21 -12.60
C LEU A 347 -0.58 15.28 -12.08
N ALA A 348 0.03 16.05 -12.98
CA ALA A 348 0.97 17.12 -12.63
C ALA A 348 0.39 18.18 -11.67
N ASN A 349 -0.93 18.34 -11.63
CA ASN A 349 -1.63 19.22 -10.70
C ASN A 349 -1.91 18.57 -9.32
N GLY A 350 -1.41 17.35 -9.08
CA GLY A 350 -1.62 16.58 -7.85
C GLY A 350 -2.94 15.81 -7.79
N GLN A 351 -3.75 15.83 -8.84
CA GLN A 351 -5.04 15.14 -8.86
C GLN A 351 -4.86 13.63 -9.06
N PHE A 352 -5.46 12.84 -8.16
CA PHE A 352 -5.58 11.40 -8.33
C PHE A 352 -6.57 11.08 -9.46
N VAL A 353 -6.19 10.16 -10.33
CA VAL A 353 -7.06 9.65 -11.40
C VAL A 353 -6.91 8.15 -11.56
N ILE A 354 -7.97 7.51 -12.06
CA ILE A 354 -7.93 6.14 -12.56
C ILE A 354 -8.26 6.20 -14.04
N ARG A 355 -7.40 5.61 -14.86
CA ARG A 355 -7.52 5.65 -16.32
C ARG A 355 -7.58 4.24 -16.87
N ALA A 356 -8.39 4.05 -17.89
CA ALA A 356 -8.35 2.83 -18.69
C ALA A 356 -7.05 2.83 -19.52
N ARG A 357 -6.37 1.70 -19.55
CA ARG A 357 -5.23 1.45 -20.42
C ARG A 357 -5.77 1.15 -21.82
N LYS A 358 -5.19 1.77 -22.85
CA LYS A 358 -5.39 1.31 -24.23
C LYS A 358 -4.71 -0.06 -24.32
N THR A 359 -5.44 -1.11 -24.65
CA THR A 359 -4.91 -2.47 -24.77
C THR A 359 -3.63 -2.49 -25.59
N PHE A 360 -2.55 -3.03 -25.03
CA PHE A 360 -1.26 -3.21 -25.70
C PHE A 360 -1.21 -4.61 -26.30
N SER A 361 -0.56 -4.78 -27.45
CA SER A 361 -0.41 -6.07 -28.15
C SER A 361 0.40 -7.13 -27.40
N GLN A 362 1.02 -6.78 -26.27
CA GLN A 362 1.77 -7.69 -25.40
C GLN A 362 0.90 -8.32 -24.30
N CYS A 363 -0.34 -7.85 -24.19
CA CYS A 363 -1.46 -8.39 -23.44
C CYS A 363 -2.51 -8.87 -24.47
#